data_AF-A0A4Z0Z8K8-F1
#
_entry.id   AF-A0A4Z0Z8K8-F1
#
_cell.length_a   1.000
_cell.length_b   1.000
_cell.length_c   1.000
_cell.angle_alpha   90.00
_cell.angle_beta   90.00
_cell.angle_gamma   90.00
#
_symmetry.space_group_name_H-M   'P 1'
#
loop_
_entity.id
_entity.type
_entity.pdbx_description
1 polymer ?
#
loop_
_entity_poly.entity_id
_entity_poly.type
_entity_poly.pdbx_seq_one_letter_code
_entity_poly.pdbx_strand_id
1 'polypeptide(L)'
;MKQRKPGALYLYRVPKLEDSTLAKPAIADERLRQSNHFIKLLSSTETLNAVSLPEARFLLWKLPWLIFSSISDSICVILGIKYNQIRPNRHARIMWENLLDETLTIVSKLPELQATQPRIDYFMRPSFRRKMWTYVFAQGANGSPWVKHVRLGAEPPVDYFNGYLVRRAEELGLNFKHNSMALEAVKARLNHRRWELRSHMLGVSQYMTDTDTVGGEQPAPSLDDDIDFDLD
;
A
#
# COMPACT_ATOMS: atom_id res chain seq x y z
N MET A 1 -28.78 17.54 19.42
CA MET A 1 -27.69 16.55 19.58
C MET A 1 -27.71 15.57 18.41
N LYS A 2 -26.65 15.51 17.60
CA LYS A 2 -26.57 14.61 16.43
C LYS A 2 -26.26 13.20 16.96
N GLN A 3 -27.27 12.31 17.02
CA GLN A 3 -27.06 10.93 17.46
C GLN A 3 -26.04 10.25 16.54
N ARG A 4 -24.91 9.79 17.11
CA ARG A 4 -23.93 9.00 16.38
C ARG A 4 -24.54 7.64 16.11
N LYS A 5 -24.71 7.29 14.83
CA LYS A 5 -25.13 5.94 14.44
C LYS A 5 -24.13 4.93 15.02
N PRO A 6 -24.58 3.80 15.61
CA PRO A 6 -23.67 2.77 16.10
C PRO A 6 -22.82 2.24 14.94
N GLY A 7 -21.51 2.09 15.18
CA GLY A 7 -20.58 1.53 14.20
C GLY A 7 -20.89 0.05 13.94
N ALA A 8 -20.55 -0.47 12.76
CA ALA A 8 -20.67 -1.88 12.42
C ALA A 8 -19.28 -2.51 12.23
N LEU A 9 -19.08 -3.71 12.77
CA LEU A 9 -17.82 -4.45 12.64
C LEU A 9 -17.95 -5.46 11.49
N TYR A 10 -17.25 -5.24 10.38
CA TYR A 10 -17.27 -6.18 9.26
C TYR A 10 -16.20 -7.27 9.43
N LEU A 11 -16.62 -8.53 9.43
CA LEU A 11 -15.75 -9.68 9.66
C LEU A 11 -15.56 -10.46 8.37
N TYR A 12 -14.32 -10.82 8.07
CA TYR A 12 -13.97 -11.73 6.98
C TYR A 12 -12.91 -12.72 7.43
N ARG A 13 -13.06 -13.99 7.02
CA ARG A 13 -12.07 -15.04 7.29
C ARG A 13 -10.94 -14.93 6.29
N VAL A 14 -9.73 -14.67 6.76
CA VAL A 14 -8.53 -14.69 5.92
C VAL A 14 -7.89 -16.09 5.97
N PRO A 15 -7.72 -16.78 4.82
CA PRO A 15 -6.99 -18.05 4.79
C PRO A 15 -5.51 -17.83 5.06
N LYS A 16 -4.85 -18.75 5.79
CA LYS A 16 -3.39 -18.70 6.01
C LYS A 16 -2.68 -19.28 4.79
N LEU A 17 -1.65 -18.57 4.31
CA LEU A 17 -0.88 -18.92 3.10
C LEU A 17 0.00 -20.18 3.29
N GLU A 18 0.25 -20.63 4.53
CA GLU A 18 1.09 -21.80 4.83
C GLU A 18 0.45 -23.16 4.46
N ASP A 19 -0.81 -23.18 4.06
CA ASP A 19 -1.55 -24.43 3.83
C ASP A 19 -1.39 -24.99 2.39
N SER A 20 -0.48 -24.48 1.57
CA SER A 20 -0.39 -24.89 0.14
C SER A 20 0.35 -26.20 -0.15
N THR A 21 0.98 -26.88 0.82
CA THR A 21 1.65 -28.17 0.51
C THR A 21 1.56 -29.30 1.53
N LEU A 22 1.17 -29.10 2.81
CA LEU A 22 1.31 -30.18 3.83
C LEU A 22 0.18 -30.31 4.88
N ALA A 23 -0.86 -29.46 4.87
CA ALA A 23 -1.94 -29.60 5.85
C ALA A 23 -2.90 -30.74 5.46
N LYS A 24 -3.05 -31.75 6.33
CA LYS A 24 -4.06 -32.81 6.14
C LYS A 24 -5.45 -32.17 5.96
N PRO A 25 -6.27 -32.63 4.99
CA PRO A 25 -7.57 -32.01 4.66
C PRO A 25 -8.52 -31.92 5.87
N ALA A 26 -8.44 -32.88 6.79
CA ALA A 26 -9.23 -32.87 8.03
C ALA A 26 -8.96 -31.65 8.94
N ILE A 27 -7.71 -31.17 9.00
CA ILE A 27 -7.32 -30.02 9.83
C ILE A 27 -7.84 -28.71 9.21
N ALA A 28 -7.83 -28.62 7.88
CA ALA A 28 -8.36 -27.47 7.15
C ALA A 28 -9.88 -27.33 7.35
N ASP A 29 -10.61 -28.45 7.29
CA ASP A 29 -12.07 -28.49 7.52
C ASP A 29 -12.44 -28.12 8.95
N GLU A 30 -11.68 -28.59 9.94
CA GLU A 30 -11.92 -28.25 11.35
C GLU A 30 -11.68 -26.76 11.62
N ARG A 31 -10.59 -26.19 11.09
CA ARG A 31 -10.30 -24.75 11.17
C ARG A 31 -11.37 -23.89 10.49
N LEU A 32 -11.90 -24.35 9.35
CA LEU A 32 -13.02 -23.69 8.66
C LEU A 32 -14.26 -23.65 9.57
N ARG A 33 -14.60 -24.78 10.21
CA ARG A 33 -15.73 -24.84 11.16
C ARG A 33 -15.53 -23.93 12.36
N GLN A 34 -14.33 -23.93 12.96
CA GLN A 34 -14.00 -23.05 14.09
C GLN A 34 -14.10 -21.57 13.72
N SER A 35 -13.56 -21.16 12.56
CA SER A 35 -13.62 -19.77 12.09
C SER A 35 -15.05 -19.32 11.83
N ASN A 36 -15.86 -20.16 11.19
CA ASN A 36 -17.28 -19.87 10.92
C ASN A 36 -18.09 -19.79 12.21
N HIS A 37 -17.83 -20.68 13.17
CA HIS A 37 -18.45 -20.64 14.49
C HIS A 37 -18.12 -19.33 15.21
N PHE A 38 -16.85 -18.91 15.19
CA PHE A 38 -16.42 -17.66 15.82
C PHE A 38 -17.07 -16.43 15.19
N ILE A 39 -17.10 -16.34 13.85
CA ILE A 39 -17.80 -15.25 13.14
C ILE A 39 -19.29 -15.24 13.50
N LYS A 40 -19.93 -16.41 13.55
CA LYS A 40 -21.35 -16.51 13.93
C LYS A 40 -21.59 -16.03 15.36
N LEU A 41 -20.71 -16.38 16.30
CA LEU A 41 -20.80 -15.97 17.70
C LEU A 41 -20.62 -14.45 17.87
N LEU A 42 -19.67 -13.86 17.15
CA LEU A 42 -19.50 -12.41 17.13
C LEU A 42 -20.71 -11.71 16.50
N SER A 43 -21.23 -12.24 15.38
CA SER A 43 -22.40 -11.70 14.71
C SER A 43 -23.72 -11.86 15.47
N SER A 44 -23.84 -12.86 16.35
CA SER A 44 -25.01 -13.00 17.23
C SER A 44 -25.02 -12.04 18.42
N THR A 45 -23.91 -11.35 18.68
CA THR A 45 -23.82 -10.43 19.81
C THR A 45 -24.27 -9.03 19.39
N GLU A 46 -25.51 -8.65 19.74
CA GLU A 46 -26.15 -7.39 19.31
C GLU A 46 -25.35 -6.13 19.70
N THR A 47 -24.65 -6.16 20.83
CA THR A 47 -23.83 -5.04 21.30
C THR A 47 -22.61 -4.76 20.42
N LEU A 48 -22.11 -5.76 19.70
CA LEU A 48 -20.94 -5.65 18.83
C LEU A 48 -21.29 -5.20 17.41
N ASN A 49 -22.56 -5.32 17.00
CA ASN A 49 -23.04 -5.00 15.66
C ASN A 49 -22.11 -5.58 14.56
N ALA A 50 -21.73 -6.85 14.71
CA ALA A 50 -20.78 -7.50 13.83
C ALA A 50 -21.46 -8.19 12.64
N VAL A 51 -21.03 -7.86 11.42
CA VAL A 51 -21.62 -8.34 10.17
C VAL A 51 -20.58 -9.18 9.42
N SER A 52 -20.92 -10.44 9.15
CA SER A 52 -20.12 -11.30 8.26
C SER A 52 -20.13 -10.74 6.84
N LEU A 53 -18.96 -10.57 6.24
CA LEU A 53 -18.79 -10.04 4.90
C LEU A 53 -18.46 -11.19 3.92
N PRO A 54 -19.21 -11.35 2.82
CA PRO A 54 -18.86 -12.31 1.78
C PRO A 54 -17.49 -11.99 1.17
N GLU A 55 -16.70 -13.01 0.85
CA GLU A 55 -15.35 -12.90 0.27
C GLU A 55 -15.26 -11.91 -0.88
N ALA A 56 -16.10 -12.09 -1.88
CA ALA A 56 -16.07 -11.23 -3.05
C ALA A 56 -16.41 -9.76 -2.71
N ARG A 57 -17.14 -9.48 -1.61
CA ARG A 57 -17.46 -8.11 -1.18
C ARG A 57 -16.29 -7.51 -0.38
N PHE A 58 -15.63 -8.34 0.41
CA PHE A 58 -14.37 -7.98 1.06
C PHE A 58 -13.30 -7.59 0.02
N LEU A 59 -13.11 -8.40 -1.02
CA LEU A 59 -12.16 -8.15 -2.09
C LEU A 59 -12.48 -6.86 -2.86
N LEU A 60 -13.74 -6.64 -3.25
CA LEU A 60 -14.17 -5.39 -3.88
C LEU A 60 -13.88 -4.14 -3.04
N TRP A 61 -13.90 -4.28 -1.72
CA TRP A 61 -13.63 -3.17 -0.82
C TRP A 61 -12.12 -2.94 -0.63
N LYS A 62 -11.33 -4.01 -0.52
CA LYS A 62 -9.88 -3.93 -0.23
C LYS A 62 -9.01 -3.71 -1.46
N LEU A 63 -9.35 -4.33 -2.59
CA LEU A 63 -8.55 -4.26 -3.81
C LEU A 63 -8.32 -2.83 -4.31
N PRO A 64 -9.31 -1.91 -4.35
CA PRO A 64 -9.06 -0.55 -4.82
C PRO A 64 -7.98 0.18 -4.02
N TRP A 65 -7.94 -0.03 -2.71
CA TRP A 65 -6.90 0.55 -1.86
C TRP A 65 -5.55 -0.14 -2.05
N LEU A 66 -5.54 -1.46 -2.19
CA LEU A 66 -4.33 -2.22 -2.49
C LEU A 66 -3.69 -1.76 -3.81
N ILE A 67 -4.51 -1.59 -4.86
CA ILE A 67 -4.09 -1.08 -6.18
C ILE A 67 -3.55 0.34 -6.04
N PHE A 68 -4.29 1.23 -5.37
CA PHE A 68 -3.86 2.61 -5.17
C PHE A 68 -2.51 2.71 -4.47
N SER A 69 -2.33 1.97 -3.37
CA SER A 69 -1.12 1.98 -2.56
C SER A 69 0.05 1.37 -3.32
N SER A 70 -0.15 0.19 -3.94
CA SER A 70 0.88 -0.46 -4.77
C SER A 70 1.46 0.47 -5.83
N ILE A 71 0.62 1.26 -6.51
CA ILE A 71 1.05 2.12 -7.61
C ILE A 71 1.56 3.47 -7.10
N SER A 72 0.72 4.19 -6.38
CA SER A 72 0.97 5.59 -6.04
C SER A 72 2.04 5.73 -4.96
N ASP A 73 2.04 4.85 -3.95
CA ASP A 73 3.07 4.89 -2.91
C ASP A 73 4.43 4.45 -3.46
N SER A 74 4.48 3.44 -4.32
CA SER A 74 5.72 3.05 -5.00
C SER A 74 6.30 4.21 -5.82
N ILE A 75 5.48 4.90 -6.62
CA ILE A 75 5.96 6.05 -7.42
C ILE A 75 6.45 7.19 -6.53
N CYS A 76 5.71 7.51 -5.46
CA CYS A 76 6.14 8.53 -4.49
C CYS A 76 7.50 8.19 -3.87
N VAL A 77 7.74 6.92 -3.54
CA VAL A 77 9.05 6.46 -3.01
C VAL A 77 10.15 6.53 -4.06
N ILE A 78 9.89 6.01 -5.26
CA ILE A 78 10.89 5.92 -6.33
C ILE A 78 11.36 7.31 -6.76
N LEU A 79 10.42 8.26 -6.88
CA LEU A 79 10.72 9.62 -7.36
C LEU A 79 10.95 10.63 -6.24
N GLY A 80 10.70 10.28 -4.98
CA GLY A 80 10.79 11.21 -3.85
C GLY A 80 9.74 12.34 -3.88
N ILE A 81 8.58 12.11 -4.51
CA ILE A 81 7.54 13.14 -4.72
C ILE A 81 6.31 12.92 -3.83
N LYS A 82 5.49 13.97 -3.70
CA LYS A 82 4.14 13.95 -3.08
C LYS A 82 3.07 13.53 -4.10
N TYR A 83 1.88 13.14 -3.63
CA TYR A 83 0.82 12.66 -4.54
C TYR A 83 0.37 13.70 -5.57
N ASN A 84 0.25 14.98 -5.18
CA ASN A 84 -0.09 16.07 -6.10
C ASN A 84 0.93 16.29 -7.22
N GLN A 85 2.17 15.82 -7.06
CA GLN A 85 3.24 15.96 -8.05
C GLN A 85 3.22 14.85 -9.12
N ILE A 86 2.45 13.77 -8.91
CA ILE A 86 2.35 12.65 -9.86
C ILE A 86 1.74 13.11 -11.19
N ARG A 87 0.64 13.86 -11.15
CA ARG A 87 -0.05 14.31 -12.36
C ARG A 87 0.75 15.31 -13.20
N PRO A 88 1.27 16.43 -12.65
CA PRO A 88 1.98 17.43 -13.46
C PRO A 88 3.23 16.85 -14.11
N ASN A 89 3.92 15.91 -13.45
CA ASN A 89 5.06 15.22 -14.03
C ASN A 89 4.63 14.19 -15.09
N ARG A 90 4.99 14.44 -16.36
CA ARG A 90 4.65 13.56 -17.49
C ARG A 90 5.19 12.14 -17.31
N HIS A 91 6.41 11.98 -16.81
CA HIS A 91 7.04 10.67 -16.64
C HIS A 91 6.41 9.88 -15.50
N ALA A 92 6.13 10.56 -14.37
CA ALA A 92 5.40 9.96 -13.25
C ALA A 92 4.01 9.50 -13.69
N ARG A 93 3.32 10.29 -14.51
CA ARG A 93 2.01 9.93 -15.07
C ARG A 93 2.09 8.68 -15.95
N ILE A 94 3.05 8.60 -16.88
CA ILE A 94 3.22 7.42 -17.74
C ILE A 94 3.51 6.18 -16.90
N MET A 95 4.39 6.29 -15.91
CA MET A 95 4.69 5.19 -14.98
C MET A 95 3.46 4.74 -14.22
N TRP A 96 2.65 5.68 -13.73
CA TRP A 96 1.41 5.41 -13.02
C TRP A 96 0.39 4.67 -13.89
N GLU A 97 0.20 5.12 -15.14
CA GLU A 97 -0.75 4.49 -16.05
C GLU A 97 -0.30 3.08 -16.46
N ASN A 98 1.00 2.87 -16.74
CA ASN A 98 1.54 1.54 -17.07
C ASN A 98 1.38 0.55 -15.91
N LEU A 99 1.68 0.99 -14.69
CA LEU A 99 1.48 0.18 -13.48
C LEU A 99 0.00 -0.12 -13.24
N LEU A 100 -0.90 0.84 -13.49
CA LEU A 100 -2.33 0.61 -13.38
C LEU A 100 -2.82 -0.42 -14.39
N ASP A 101 -2.44 -0.31 -15.65
CA ASP A 101 -2.86 -1.26 -16.70
C ASP A 101 -2.42 -2.69 -16.40
N GLU A 102 -1.16 -2.85 -16.00
CA GLU A 102 -0.64 -4.15 -15.59
C GLU A 102 -1.38 -4.70 -14.36
N THR A 103 -1.61 -3.85 -13.35
CA THR A 103 -2.34 -4.24 -12.14
C THR A 103 -3.78 -4.63 -12.43
N LEU A 104 -4.49 -3.88 -13.27
CA LEU A 104 -5.87 -4.21 -13.66
C LEU A 104 -5.93 -5.53 -14.45
N THR A 105 -4.92 -5.79 -15.28
CA THR A 105 -4.79 -7.07 -15.98
C THR A 105 -4.66 -8.22 -14.98
N ILE A 106 -3.77 -8.10 -13.99
CA ILE A 106 -3.61 -9.09 -12.91
C ILE A 106 -4.93 -9.30 -12.16
N VAL A 107 -5.56 -8.21 -11.71
CA VAL A 107 -6.79 -8.25 -10.90
C VAL A 107 -7.94 -8.93 -11.65
N SER A 108 -8.05 -8.76 -12.97
CA SER A 108 -9.11 -9.40 -13.77
C SER A 108 -8.94 -10.91 -13.95
N LYS A 109 -7.71 -11.41 -13.76
CA LYS A 109 -7.36 -12.81 -13.89
C LYS A 109 -7.33 -13.54 -12.55
N LEU A 110 -7.57 -12.84 -11.44
CA LEU A 110 -7.66 -13.44 -10.12
C LEU A 110 -8.84 -14.42 -10.03
N PRO A 111 -8.61 -15.71 -9.68
CA PRO A 111 -9.67 -16.71 -9.56
C PRO A 111 -10.73 -16.33 -8.52
N GLU A 112 -10.36 -15.59 -7.48
CA GLU A 112 -11.27 -15.12 -6.42
C GLU A 112 -12.33 -14.13 -6.94
N LEU A 113 -12.04 -13.45 -8.06
CA LEU A 113 -12.95 -12.51 -8.70
C LEU A 113 -13.73 -13.13 -9.87
N GLN A 114 -13.21 -14.20 -10.47
CA GLN A 114 -13.88 -14.91 -11.58
C GLN A 114 -15.20 -15.57 -11.16
N ALA A 115 -15.31 -15.99 -9.90
CA ALA A 115 -16.56 -16.54 -9.37
C ALA A 115 -17.73 -15.55 -9.37
N THR A 116 -17.51 -14.25 -9.63
CA THR A 116 -18.59 -13.27 -9.76
C THR A 116 -18.34 -12.29 -10.89
N GLN A 117 -18.67 -12.70 -12.12
CA GLN A 117 -18.48 -11.94 -13.37
C GLN A 117 -18.81 -10.43 -13.29
N PRO A 118 -19.93 -9.97 -12.67
CA PRO A 118 -20.25 -8.53 -12.59
C PRO A 118 -19.22 -7.69 -11.83
N ARG A 119 -18.31 -8.32 -11.08
CA ARG A 119 -17.32 -7.65 -10.23
C ARG A 119 -16.02 -7.38 -10.97
N ILE A 120 -15.68 -8.15 -11.99
CA ILE A 120 -14.54 -7.87 -12.87
C ILE A 120 -14.84 -6.60 -13.67
N ASP A 121 -16.08 -6.44 -14.15
CA ASP A 121 -16.53 -5.25 -14.86
C ASP A 121 -16.33 -3.96 -14.06
N TYR A 122 -16.38 -4.03 -12.72
CA TYR A 122 -16.13 -2.87 -11.86
C TYR A 122 -14.72 -2.29 -12.08
N PHE A 123 -13.70 -3.15 -12.15
CA PHE A 123 -12.31 -2.75 -12.32
C PHE A 123 -11.98 -2.36 -13.76
N MET A 124 -12.66 -2.97 -14.73
CA MET A 124 -12.43 -2.73 -16.16
C MET A 124 -13.14 -1.49 -16.70
N ARG A 125 -14.07 -0.89 -15.94
CA ARG A 125 -14.74 0.34 -16.36
C ARG A 125 -13.77 1.54 -16.36
N PRO A 126 -13.88 2.45 -17.35
CA PRO A 126 -13.14 3.72 -17.34
C PRO A 126 -13.37 4.57 -16.07
N SER A 127 -14.52 4.38 -15.42
CA SER A 127 -14.83 5.05 -14.15
C SER A 127 -13.91 4.64 -13.00
N PHE A 128 -13.36 3.42 -13.02
CA PHE A 128 -12.41 2.96 -12.01
C PHE A 128 -11.08 3.73 -12.10
N ARG A 129 -10.53 3.86 -13.31
CA ARG A 129 -9.33 4.66 -13.54
C ARG A 129 -9.54 6.11 -13.12
N ARG A 130 -10.68 6.71 -13.49
CA ARG A 130 -11.03 8.07 -13.04
C ARG A 130 -11.10 8.17 -11.52
N LYS A 131 -11.70 7.17 -10.85
CA LYS A 131 -11.79 7.09 -9.39
C LYS A 131 -10.41 7.00 -8.73
N MET A 132 -9.48 6.22 -9.29
CA MET A 132 -8.10 6.14 -8.79
C MET A 132 -7.39 7.50 -8.88
N TRP A 133 -7.53 8.20 -10.01
CA TRP A 133 -7.04 9.57 -10.12
C TRP A 133 -7.71 10.52 -9.11
N THR A 134 -9.02 10.41 -8.90
CA THR A 134 -9.73 11.17 -7.84
C THR A 134 -9.10 10.91 -6.47
N TYR A 135 -8.70 9.68 -6.14
CA TYR A 135 -7.99 9.40 -4.90
C TYR A 135 -6.63 10.09 -4.83
N VAL A 136 -5.84 10.08 -5.91
CA VAL A 136 -4.57 10.82 -5.96
C VAL A 136 -4.79 12.31 -5.67
N PHE A 137 -5.80 12.94 -6.29
CA PHE A 137 -6.13 14.35 -6.04
C PHE A 137 -6.61 14.61 -4.62
N ALA A 138 -7.45 13.72 -4.08
CA ALA A 138 -8.00 13.87 -2.74
C ALA A 138 -6.91 13.84 -1.66
N GLN A 139 -5.76 13.24 -1.93
CA GLN A 139 -4.59 13.32 -1.04
C GLN A 139 -3.94 14.72 -1.03
N GLY A 140 -4.11 15.51 -2.08
CA GLY A 140 -3.57 16.87 -2.15
C GLY A 140 -2.06 16.91 -1.91
N ALA A 141 -1.62 17.79 -1.00
CA ALA A 141 -0.22 17.95 -0.63
C ALA A 141 0.32 16.88 0.34
N ASN A 142 -0.48 15.85 0.67
CA ASN A 142 -0.01 14.77 1.51
C ASN A 142 1.13 14.00 0.82
N GLY A 143 2.10 13.59 1.62
CA GLY A 143 3.13 12.64 1.19
C GLY A 143 2.69 11.20 1.44
N SER A 144 3.28 10.27 0.68
CA SER A 144 3.09 8.85 0.95
C SER A 144 3.65 8.46 2.33
N PRO A 145 2.92 7.66 3.13
CA PRO A 145 3.46 7.07 4.35
C PRO A 145 4.72 6.23 4.09
N TRP A 146 4.83 5.60 2.91
CA TRP A 146 5.99 4.77 2.57
C TRP A 146 7.26 5.59 2.42
N VAL A 147 7.15 6.83 1.91
CA VAL A 147 8.27 7.77 1.85
C VAL A 147 8.79 8.06 3.26
N LYS A 148 7.90 8.20 4.24
CA LYS A 148 8.30 8.40 5.65
C LYS A 148 9.05 7.17 6.19
N HIS A 149 8.56 5.96 5.93
CA HIS A 149 9.26 4.74 6.32
C HIS A 149 10.65 4.66 5.71
N VAL A 150 10.76 4.86 4.39
CA VAL A 150 12.03 4.80 3.67
C VAL A 150 13.02 5.84 4.19
N ARG A 151 12.59 7.09 4.42
CA ARG A 151 13.44 8.15 5.00
C ARG A 151 14.04 7.77 6.35
N LEU A 152 13.29 7.03 7.17
CA LEU A 152 13.73 6.52 8.46
C LEU A 152 14.55 5.21 8.35
N GLY A 153 14.80 4.70 7.15
CA GLY A 153 15.43 3.39 6.93
C GLY A 153 14.54 2.20 7.33
N ALA A 154 13.27 2.47 7.62
CA ALA A 154 12.27 1.47 7.96
C ALA A 154 11.64 0.87 6.69
N GLU A 155 11.30 -0.41 6.76
CA GLU A 155 10.73 -1.11 5.62
C GLU A 155 9.28 -0.67 5.39
N PRO A 156 8.94 -0.10 4.22
CA PRO A 156 7.56 0.13 3.86
C PRO A 156 6.86 -1.21 3.60
N PRO A 157 5.53 -1.30 3.68
CA PRO A 157 4.80 -2.55 3.47
C PRO A 157 4.73 -2.99 2.00
N VAL A 158 5.75 -2.68 1.19
CA VAL A 158 5.77 -2.88 -0.27
C VAL A 158 5.52 -4.35 -0.67
N ASP A 159 6.05 -5.30 0.08
CA ASP A 159 5.87 -6.74 -0.17
C ASP A 159 4.43 -7.21 0.02
N TYR A 160 3.66 -6.52 0.86
CA TYR A 160 2.24 -6.83 1.09
C TYR A 160 1.34 -6.25 0.01
N PHE A 161 1.71 -5.11 -0.58
CA PHE A 161 0.91 -4.44 -1.61
C PHE A 161 1.35 -4.84 -3.00
N ASN A 162 2.51 -4.35 -3.43
CA ASN A 162 3.06 -4.64 -4.74
C ASN A 162 3.55 -6.09 -4.81
N GLY A 163 4.25 -6.56 -3.77
CA GLY A 163 4.70 -7.96 -3.71
C GLY A 163 3.56 -8.99 -3.71
N TYR A 164 2.35 -8.63 -3.26
CA TYR A 164 1.17 -9.48 -3.46
C TYR A 164 0.79 -9.57 -4.95
N LEU A 165 0.71 -8.45 -5.66
CA LEU A 165 0.37 -8.43 -7.09
C LEU A 165 1.41 -9.17 -7.94
N VAL A 166 2.70 -8.99 -7.64
CA VAL A 166 3.80 -9.70 -8.30
C VAL A 166 3.67 -11.21 -8.12
N ARG A 167 3.49 -11.69 -6.89
CA ARG A 167 3.31 -13.13 -6.61
C ARG A 167 2.09 -13.71 -7.33
N ARG A 168 0.96 -13.00 -7.30
CA ARG A 168 -0.26 -13.45 -7.99
C ARG A 168 -0.09 -13.46 -9.50
N ALA A 169 0.64 -12.50 -10.06
CA ALA A 169 0.92 -12.48 -11.49
C ALA A 169 1.82 -13.65 -11.91
N GLU A 170 2.82 -13.98 -11.10
CA GLU A 170 3.71 -15.12 -11.31
C GLU A 170 2.94 -16.46 -11.26
N GLU A 171 2.09 -16.66 -10.24
CA GLU A 171 1.22 -17.84 -10.12
C GLU A 171 0.26 -18.00 -11.31
N LEU A 172 -0.18 -16.90 -11.91
CA LEU A 172 -1.08 -16.88 -13.07
C LEU A 172 -0.35 -16.86 -14.42
N GLY A 173 0.98 -16.83 -14.44
CA GLY A 173 1.78 -16.74 -15.67
C GLY A 173 1.56 -15.46 -16.47
N LEU A 174 1.24 -14.35 -15.81
CA LEU A 174 1.01 -13.05 -16.42
C LEU A 174 2.31 -12.23 -16.52
N ASN A 175 2.32 -11.22 -17.38
CA ASN A 175 3.42 -10.24 -17.41
C ASN A 175 3.27 -9.26 -16.23
N PHE A 176 4.32 -9.10 -15.44
CA PHE A 176 4.38 -8.20 -14.28
C PHE A 176 5.66 -7.34 -14.28
N LYS A 177 6.20 -7.02 -15.46
CA LYS A 177 7.48 -6.29 -15.61
C LYS A 177 7.46 -4.93 -14.91
N HIS A 178 6.37 -4.18 -14.95
CA HIS A 178 6.33 -2.85 -14.34
C HIS A 178 6.23 -2.95 -12.82
N ASN A 179 5.38 -3.82 -12.29
CA ASN A 179 5.20 -4.03 -10.86
C ASN A 179 6.45 -4.61 -10.21
N SER A 180 7.10 -5.60 -10.85
CA SER A 180 8.39 -6.12 -10.38
C SER A 180 9.47 -5.03 -10.37
N MET A 181 9.60 -4.25 -11.44
CA MET A 181 10.56 -3.14 -11.47
C MET A 181 10.27 -2.11 -10.38
N ALA A 182 9.00 -1.77 -10.14
CA ALA A 182 8.61 -0.85 -9.08
C ALA A 182 8.93 -1.42 -7.68
N LEU A 183 8.68 -2.71 -7.45
CA LEU A 183 9.03 -3.40 -6.20
C LEU A 183 10.54 -3.34 -5.94
N GLU A 184 11.35 -3.71 -6.93
CA GLU A 184 12.81 -3.69 -6.83
C GLU A 184 13.34 -2.26 -6.67
N ALA A 185 12.78 -1.28 -7.37
CA ALA A 185 13.19 0.11 -7.23
C ALA A 185 12.91 0.67 -5.82
N VAL A 186 11.77 0.33 -5.21
CA VAL A 186 11.47 0.69 -3.82
C VAL A 186 12.47 0.05 -2.85
N LYS A 187 12.78 -1.25 -3.04
CA LYS A 187 13.77 -1.96 -2.22
C LYS A 187 15.18 -1.38 -2.38
N ALA A 188 15.58 -1.07 -3.61
CA ALA A 188 16.85 -0.42 -3.91
C ALA A 188 16.93 0.94 -3.21
N ARG A 189 15.85 1.73 -3.23
CA ARG A 189 15.78 3.03 -2.55
C ARG A 189 15.93 2.91 -1.03
N LEU A 190 15.26 1.94 -0.43
CA LEU A 190 15.38 1.64 1.00
C LEU A 190 16.81 1.22 1.36
N ASN A 191 17.42 0.33 0.57
CA ASN A 191 18.79 -0.13 0.81
C ASN A 191 19.79 1.02 0.69
N HIS A 192 19.61 1.90 -0.30
CA HIS A 192 20.41 3.11 -0.43
C HIS A 192 20.28 4.01 0.80
N ARG A 193 19.04 4.27 1.27
CA ARG A 193 18.82 5.10 2.45
C ARG A 193 19.39 4.48 3.73
N ARG A 194 19.31 3.16 3.90
CA ARG A 194 19.97 2.45 5.02
C ARG A 194 21.49 2.57 4.97
N TRP A 195 22.06 2.53 3.77
CA TRP A 195 23.49 2.77 3.58
C TRP A 195 23.86 4.21 3.93
N GLU A 196 23.10 5.22 3.44
CA GLU A 196 23.30 6.62 3.79
C GLU A 196 23.29 6.83 5.30
N LEU A 197 22.28 6.33 6.02
CA LEU A 197 22.18 6.47 7.47
C LEU A 197 23.39 5.87 8.20
N ARG A 198 23.96 4.78 7.68
CA ARG A 198 25.20 4.20 8.21
C ARG A 198 26.44 5.03 7.88
N SER A 199 26.53 5.55 6.66
CA SER A 199 27.66 6.38 6.21
C SER A 199 27.70 7.76 6.88
N HIS A 200 26.54 8.36 7.17
CA HIS A 200 26.45 9.60 7.94
C HIS A 200 27.01 9.44 9.35
N MET A 201 26.76 8.30 10.00
CA MET A 201 27.37 7.98 11.30
C MET A 201 28.91 7.90 11.21
N LEU A 202 29.46 7.65 10.02
CA LEU A 202 30.90 7.52 9.79
C LEU A 202 31.54 8.78 9.17
N GLY A 203 30.76 9.83 8.90
CA GLY A 203 31.27 11.09 8.32
C GLY A 203 31.77 10.99 6.87
N VAL A 204 31.37 9.96 6.11
CA VAL A 204 31.89 9.67 4.75
C VAL A 204 30.92 10.05 3.62
N SER A 205 30.01 11.01 3.83
CA SER A 205 29.02 11.34 2.80
C SER A 205 29.64 12.14 1.64
N GLN A 206 29.62 11.58 0.43
CA GLN A 206 30.27 12.14 -0.77
C GLN A 206 29.25 12.66 -1.83
N TYR A 207 27.94 12.51 -1.61
CA TYR A 207 26.88 12.85 -2.60
C TYR A 207 25.58 13.33 -1.94
N MET A 208 24.71 13.95 -2.75
CA MET A 208 23.43 14.50 -2.30
C MET A 208 22.55 13.45 -1.62
N THR A 209 22.05 13.78 -0.44
CA THR A 209 21.29 12.89 0.43
C THR A 209 19.79 13.19 0.35
N ASP A 210 18.93 12.27 0.75
CA ASP A 210 17.47 12.52 0.82
C ASP A 210 17.06 13.64 1.79
N THR A 211 17.98 14.03 2.66
CA THR A 211 17.87 15.17 3.58
C THR A 211 18.33 16.48 2.94
N ASP A 212 19.01 16.42 1.79
CA ASP A 212 19.41 17.62 1.08
C ASP A 212 18.16 18.21 0.43
N THR A 213 17.81 19.41 0.89
CA THR A 213 16.69 20.16 0.36
C THR A 213 16.97 20.50 -1.10
N VAL A 214 16.39 19.72 -2.01
CA VAL A 214 16.27 20.09 -3.42
C VAL A 214 15.29 21.26 -3.48
N GLY A 215 15.80 22.47 -3.22
CA GLY A 215 15.04 23.72 -3.18
C GLY A 215 14.79 24.24 -1.76
N GLY A 216 15.80 24.88 -1.16
CA GLY A 216 15.63 26.13 -0.41
C GLY A 216 14.71 26.17 0.82
N GLU A 217 14.49 25.07 1.53
CA GLU A 217 14.08 25.17 2.93
C GLU A 217 15.36 25.19 3.79
N GLN A 218 15.62 26.33 4.44
CA GLN A 218 16.59 26.36 5.53
C GLN A 218 16.14 25.33 6.58
N PRO A 219 17.05 24.51 7.13
CA PRO A 219 16.72 23.68 8.28
C PRO A 219 16.18 24.59 9.39
N ALA A 220 15.16 24.13 10.11
CA ALA A 220 14.66 24.84 11.27
C ALA A 220 15.85 25.21 12.18
N PRO A 221 15.93 26.46 12.69
CA PRO A 221 17.02 26.84 13.59
C PRO A 221 17.09 25.83 14.72
N SER A 222 18.29 25.37 15.00
CA SER A 222 18.50 24.47 16.13
C SER A 222 18.14 25.24 17.40
N LEU A 223 17.56 24.56 18.39
CA LEU A 223 17.27 25.19 19.69
C LEU A 223 18.55 25.63 20.44
N ASP A 224 19.72 25.33 19.87
CA ASP A 224 21.03 25.67 20.42
C ASP A 224 21.53 27.05 19.90
N ASP A 225 20.85 27.68 18.93
CA ASP A 225 21.31 28.93 18.31
C ASP A 225 20.80 30.22 19.03
N ASP A 226 20.00 30.10 20.11
CA ASP A 226 19.39 31.25 20.82
C ASP A 226 19.87 31.44 22.27
N ILE A 227 21.06 30.95 22.64
CA ILE A 227 21.66 31.27 23.94
C ILE A 227 22.89 32.16 23.75
N ASP A 228 22.62 33.43 23.45
CA ASP A 228 23.59 34.49 23.70
C ASP A 228 23.50 34.85 25.20
N PHE A 229 24.39 34.26 25.99
CA PHE A 229 24.70 34.79 27.32
C PHE A 229 25.64 35.99 27.13
N ASP A 230 25.07 37.14 26.77
CA ASP A 230 25.73 38.41 26.99
C ASP A 230 25.80 38.63 28.51
N LEU A 231 26.95 38.27 29.08
CA LEU A 231 27.43 38.77 30.35
C LEU A 231 28.21 40.05 30.07
N ASP A 232 27.57 41.19 30.32
CA ASP A 232 28.20 42.42 30.82
C ASP A 232 27.16 43.25 31.60
#